data_AF-A0A2N1U9I1-F1
#
_entry.id   AF-A0A2N1U9I1-F1
#
_cell.length_a   1.000
_cell.length_b   1.000
_cell.length_c   1.000
_cell.angle_alpha   90.00
_cell.angle_beta   90.00
_cell.angle_gamma   90.00
#
_symmetry.space_group_name_H-M   'P 1'
#
loop_
_entity.id
_entity.type
_entity.pdbx_description
1 polymer ?
#
loop_
_entity_poly.entity_id
_entity_poly.type
_entity_poly.pdbx_seq_one_letter_code
_entity_poly.pdbx_strand_id
1 'polypeptide(L)' 'MKTTIDIPEHELKEAIRHAGAKTKREAVVYALKDFNRRQRLAGLAKMLGTFKNFMTQDDLKKMREDKG' A
#
# COMPACT_ATOMS: atom_id res chain seq x y z
N MET A 1 -11.31 14.00 6.45
CA MET A 1 -12.22 14.81 5.61
C MET A 1 -13.53 14.07 5.42
N LYS A 2 -14.63 14.78 5.13
CA LYS A 2 -15.92 14.19 4.76
C LYS A 2 -16.11 14.41 3.26
N THR A 3 -16.41 13.36 2.54
CA THR A 3 -16.63 13.38 1.09
C THR A 3 -17.91 12.61 0.80
N THR A 4 -18.73 13.15 -0.11
CA THR A 4 -19.95 12.48 -0.58
C THR A 4 -19.64 11.85 -1.94
N ILE A 5 -19.89 10.55 -2.06
CA ILE A 5 -19.69 9.77 -3.29
C ILE A 5 -20.85 8.79 -3.42
N ASP A 6 -21.29 8.55 -4.66
CA ASP A 6 -22.27 7.50 -4.95
C ASP A 6 -21.55 6.18 -5.18
N ILE A 7 -21.98 5.14 -4.46
CA ILE A 7 -21.43 3.79 -4.54
C ILE A 7 -22.58 2.85 -4.86
N PRO A 8 -22.45 1.98 -5.88
CA PRO A 8 -23.46 0.95 -6.14
C PRO A 8 -23.66 0.07 -4.90
N GLU A 9 -24.91 -0.13 -4.49
CA GLU A 9 -25.23 -0.85 -3.24
C GLU A 9 -24.73 -2.31 -3.28
N HIS A 10 -24.71 -2.93 -4.47
CA HIS A 10 -24.15 -4.27 -4.67
C HIS A 10 -22.66 -4.31 -4.30
N GLU A 11 -21.86 -3.41 -4.87
CA GLU A 11 -20.42 -3.32 -4.62
C GLU A 11 -20.11 -3.03 -3.14
N LEU A 12 -20.92 -2.16 -2.51
CA LEU A 12 -20.74 -1.85 -1.10
C LEU A 12 -21.03 -3.06 -0.20
N LYS A 13 -22.04 -3.87 -0.52
CA LYS A 13 -22.35 -5.11 0.21
C LYS A 13 -21.23 -6.13 0.07
N GLU A 14 -20.69 -6.29 -1.13
CA GLU A 14 -19.55 -7.19 -1.36
C GLU A 14 -18.31 -6.71 -0.60
N ALA A 15 -18.02 -5.41 -0.61
CA ALA A 15 -16.92 -4.84 0.17
C ALA A 15 -17.11 -5.09 1.69
N ILE A 16 -18.32 -4.95 2.22
CA ILE A 16 -18.64 -5.27 3.62
C ILE A 16 -18.38 -6.74 3.91
N ARG A 17 -18.86 -7.65 3.03
CA ARG A 17 -18.69 -9.09 3.17
C ARG A 17 -17.21 -9.50 3.15
N HIS A 18 -16.46 -9.03 2.16
CA HIS A 18 -15.04 -9.34 2.01
C HIS A 18 -14.17 -8.74 3.11
N ALA A 19 -14.51 -7.54 3.58
CA ALA A 19 -13.77 -6.89 4.67
C ALA A 19 -14.16 -7.42 6.06
N GLY A 20 -15.27 -8.17 6.20
CA GLY A 20 -15.85 -8.52 7.50
C GLY A 20 -16.28 -7.30 8.31
N ALA A 21 -16.61 -6.20 7.62
CA ALA A 21 -16.89 -4.91 8.23
C ALA A 21 -18.30 -4.89 8.85
N LYS A 22 -18.50 -4.11 9.91
CA LYS A 22 -19.82 -3.90 10.52
C LYS A 22 -20.53 -2.68 9.95
N THR A 23 -19.78 -1.77 9.31
CA THR A 23 -20.31 -0.49 8.82
C THR A 23 -19.88 -0.18 7.39
N LYS A 24 -20.70 0.60 6.66
CA LYS A 24 -20.39 1.09 5.31
C LYS A 24 -19.04 1.83 5.27
N ARG A 25 -18.76 2.66 6.29
CA ARG A 25 -17.50 3.41 6.39
C ARG A 25 -16.29 2.50 6.53
N GLU A 26 -16.38 1.49 7.39
CA GLU A 26 -15.28 0.56 7.65
C GLU A 26 -14.92 -0.22 6.38
N ALA A 27 -15.92 -0.71 5.65
CA ALA A 27 -15.71 -1.40 4.37
C ALA A 27 -14.98 -0.51 3.35
N VAL A 28 -15.39 0.75 3.20
CA VAL A 28 -14.74 1.71 2.28
C VAL A 28 -13.30 2.01 2.72
N VAL A 29 -13.07 2.23 4.02
CA VAL A 29 -11.71 2.46 4.54
C VAL A 29 -10.81 1.24 4.32
N TYR A 30 -11.34 0.04 4.52
CA TYR A 30 -10.61 -1.20 4.24
C TYR A 30 -10.23 -1.30 2.76
N ALA A 31 -11.19 -1.11 1.86
CA ALA A 31 -10.97 -1.17 0.42
C ALA A 31 -9.88 -0.18 -0.04
N LEU A 32 -9.89 1.05 0.48
CA LEU A 32 -8.87 2.06 0.18
C LEU A 32 -7.48 1.65 0.70
N LYS A 33 -7.41 1.08 1.91
CA LYS A 33 -6.13 0.61 2.48
C LYS A 33 -5.56 -0.55 1.67
N ASP A 34 -6.41 -1.51 1.30
CA ASP A 34 -6.01 -2.68 0.53
C ASP A 34 -5.58 -2.30 -0.89
N PHE A 35 -6.32 -1.41 -1.56
CA PHE A 35 -5.92 -0.86 -2.86
C PHE A 35 -4.51 -0.23 -2.80
N ASN A 36 -4.28 0.67 -1.85
CA ASN A 36 -2.96 1.30 -1.68
C ASN A 36 -1.86 0.29 -1.33
N ARG A 37 -2.17 -0.78 -0.58
CA ARG A 37 -1.22 -1.86 -0.31
C ARG A 37 -0.86 -2.61 -1.59
N ARG A 38 -1.83 -2.97 -2.43
CA ARG A 38 -1.59 -3.63 -3.73
C ARG A 38 -0.75 -2.77 -4.66
N GLN A 39 -1.01 -1.46 -4.73
CA GLN A 39 -0.20 -0.55 -5.55
C GLN A 39 1.26 -0.47 -5.07
N ARG A 40 1.49 -0.44 -3.75
CA ARG A 40 2.86 -0.50 -3.20
C ARG A 40 3.56 -1.80 -3.55
N LEU A 41 2.88 -2.94 -3.38
CA LEU A 41 3.44 -4.25 -3.76
C LEU A 41 3.74 -4.34 -5.26
N ALA A 42 2.87 -3.82 -6.11
CA ALA A 42 3.12 -3.73 -7.55
C ALA A 42 4.33 -2.85 -7.88
N GLY A 43 4.51 -1.73 -7.16
CA GLY A 43 5.70 -0.90 -7.27
C GLY A 43 6.99 -1.66 -6.90
N LEU A 44 6.97 -2.37 -5.78
CA LEU A 44 8.10 -3.22 -5.36
C LEU A 44 8.39 -4.33 -6.37
N ALA A 45 7.34 -4.98 -6.90
CA ALA A 45 7.48 -6.01 -7.91
C ALA A 45 8.15 -5.50 -9.19
N LYS A 46 7.85 -4.26 -9.61
CA LYS A 46 8.53 -3.61 -10.73
C LYS A 46 10.01 -3.35 -10.48
N MET A 47 10.43 -3.23 -9.23
CA MET A 47 11.84 -3.04 -8.88
C MET A 47 12.62 -4.36 -8.88
N LEU A 48 11.95 -5.51 -8.80
CA LEU A 48 12.62 -6.81 -8.87
C LEU A 48 13.39 -6.93 -10.19
N GLY A 49 14.67 -7.27 -10.11
CA GLY A 49 15.56 -7.36 -11.29
C GLY A 49 16.13 -6.03 -11.79
N THR A 50 15.67 -4.89 -11.28
CA THR A 50 16.25 -3.56 -11.58
C THR A 50 17.41 -3.19 -10.67
N PHE A 51 17.56 -3.88 -9.54
CA PHE A 51 18.68 -3.69 -8.63
C PHE A 51 19.96 -4.19 -9.31
N LYS A 52 20.77 -3.26 -9.82
CA LYS A 52 22.05 -3.59 -10.45
C LYS A 52 22.99 -4.22 -9.43
N ASN A 53 23.13 -3.57 -8.26
CA ASN A 53 24.01 -3.99 -7.18
C ASN A 53 23.30 -3.77 -5.84
N PHE A 54 23.57 -4.63 -4.84
CA PHE A 54 23.22 -4.34 -3.45
C PHE A 54 24.34 -3.52 -2.80
N MET A 55 23.96 -2.68 -1.83
CA MET A 55 24.92 -1.94 -1.01
C MET A 55 25.86 -2.93 -0.32
N THR A 56 27.16 -2.76 -0.53
CA THR A 56 28.20 -3.55 0.14
C THR A 56 28.44 -3.03 1.56
N GLN A 57 29.21 -3.77 2.37
CA GLN A 57 29.59 -3.27 3.69
C GLN A 57 30.45 -1.99 3.60
N ASP A 58 31.25 -1.85 2.54
CA ASP A 58 32.07 -0.66 2.31
C ASP A 58 31.22 0.56 1.94
N ASP A 59 30.17 0.36 1.13
CA ASP A 59 29.20 1.41 0.81
C ASP A 59 28.48 1.90 2.08
N LEU A 60 28.09 0.99 2.96
CA LEU A 60 27.46 1.32 4.24
C LEU A 60 28.40 2.07 5.20
N LYS A 61 29.69 1.70 5.21
CA LYS A 61 30.71 2.35 6.02
C LYS A 61 30.88 3.82 5.60
N LYS A 62 31.00 4.08 4.30
CA LYS A 62 31.09 5.45 3.75
C LYS A 62 29.88 6.31 4.11
N MET A 63 28.65 5.77 4.00
CA MET A 63 27.43 6.52 4.36
C MET A 63 27.32 6.88 5.85
N ARG A 64 27.98 6.12 6.73
CA ARG A 64 28.02 6.39 8.19
C ARG A 64 29.07 7.43 8.53
N GLU A 65 30.20 7.41 7.81
CA GLU A 65 31.28 8.38 7.97
C GLU A 65 30.89 9.76 7.41
N ASP A 66 30.16 9.84 6.29
CA ASP A 66 29.65 11.10 5.70
C ASP A 66 28.57 11.82 6.55
N LYS A 67 28.04 11.18 7.59
CA LYS A 67 27.03 11.73 8.50
C LYS A 67 27.60 12.18 9.86
N GLY A 68 28.89 11.99 10.10
CA GLY A 68 29.61 12.46 11.29
C GLY A 68 30.34 13.76 11.01
#